data_AF-A0A1M4UCA4-F1
#
_entry.id   AF-A0A1M4UCA4-F1
#
_cell.length_a   1.000
_cell.length_b   1.000
_cell.length_c   1.000
_cell.angle_alpha   90.00
_cell.angle_beta   90.00
_cell.angle_gamma   90.00
#
_symmetry.space_group_name_H-M   'P 1'
#
loop_
_entity.id
_entity.type
_entity.pdbx_description
1 polymer ?
#
loop_
_entity_poly.entity_id
_entity_poly.type
_entity_poly.pdbx_seq_one_letter_code
_entity_poly.pdbx_strand_id
1 'polypeptide(L)'
;MYQLFFYSTYSYNKGYLCRPNFIRMEVKHKLSINQWALEDRPREKMMEKGAAALSDAELLAILIGSGNTDESAVELMRRMLLSCDNNLNSLAKWEVKDYSLFKGMGPAKSVTLMAALELGKRRKLQNIKERTRITCSKDIYAIFQPIMCDLEQEEFWVLLLNQATKVIDKVRISTGGIDGTYADVRTILREAILQRATQIAVVHNHPSGNSRPSQADKTLTEYIHKAADTMNIRLIDHVIVCEDKFYSFADEGLL
;
A
#
# COMPACT_ATOMS: atom_id res chain seq x y z
N MET A 1 27.86 42.22 -83.29
CA MET A 1 29.28 42.03 -83.60
C MET A 1 29.77 40.88 -82.72
N TYR A 2 29.76 39.65 -83.24
CA TYR A 2 30.97 38.87 -83.61
C TYR A 2 32.03 38.82 -82.50
N GLN A 3 32.75 37.75 -82.17
CA GLN A 3 32.77 36.32 -82.45
C GLN A 3 33.96 35.78 -81.60
N LEU A 4 33.89 34.50 -81.20
CA LEU A 4 34.94 33.57 -80.72
C LEU A 4 36.42 34.03 -80.61
N PHE A 5 37.16 33.53 -79.61
CA PHE A 5 38.12 32.41 -79.80
C PHE A 5 38.78 31.91 -78.49
N PHE A 6 38.95 30.59 -78.45
CA PHE A 6 39.69 29.76 -77.48
C PHE A 6 41.21 30.04 -77.50
N TYR A 7 41.92 29.84 -76.37
CA TYR A 7 43.01 28.85 -76.26
C TYR A 7 43.33 28.53 -74.78
N SER A 8 43.56 27.24 -74.56
CA SER A 8 43.89 26.52 -73.32
C SER A 8 45.32 26.83 -72.83
N THR A 9 45.58 26.78 -71.51
CA THR A 9 46.53 25.81 -70.91
C THR A 9 46.68 25.92 -69.38
N TYR A 10 46.64 24.74 -68.74
CA TYR A 10 47.27 24.29 -67.49
C TYR A 10 46.78 24.73 -66.10
N SER A 11 46.22 23.72 -65.42
CA SER A 11 45.93 23.54 -63.99
C SER A 11 47.03 24.01 -63.02
N TYR A 12 46.62 24.60 -61.89
CA TYR A 12 47.01 24.11 -60.55
C TYR A 12 45.99 24.52 -59.46
N ASN A 13 45.31 23.48 -58.94
CA ASN A 13 44.72 23.25 -57.62
C ASN A 13 44.00 24.33 -56.76
N LYS A 14 42.73 23.96 -56.49
CA LYS A 14 41.98 23.94 -55.21
C LYS A 14 41.51 25.27 -54.60
N GLY A 15 40.31 25.66 -55.04
CA GLY A 15 39.42 26.57 -54.33
C GLY A 15 38.72 25.92 -53.13
N TYR A 16 38.65 26.68 -52.05
CA TYR A 16 37.62 26.57 -51.02
C TYR A 16 36.45 27.46 -51.45
N LEU A 17 35.30 26.87 -51.78
CA LEU A 17 34.03 27.60 -51.90
C LEU A 17 32.94 26.78 -51.22
N CYS A 18 32.37 27.40 -50.20
CA CYS A 18 31.36 26.88 -49.28
C CYS A 18 30.10 26.37 -50.00
N ARG A 19 29.58 25.22 -49.55
CA ARG A 19 28.20 24.77 -49.83
C ARG A 19 27.34 24.87 -48.56
N PRO A 20 26.03 25.12 -48.68
CA PRO A 20 25.15 25.36 -47.53
C PRO A 20 25.02 24.13 -46.63
N ASN A 21 25.03 24.39 -45.31
CA ASN A 21 24.92 23.38 -44.26
C ASN A 21 23.62 22.56 -44.37
N PHE A 22 23.75 21.30 -44.76
CA PHE A 22 22.77 20.27 -44.42
C PHE A 22 22.92 19.99 -42.91
N ILE A 23 22.00 20.48 -42.09
CA ILE A 23 21.92 20.10 -40.68
C ILE A 23 21.50 18.63 -40.63
N ARG A 24 22.48 17.76 -40.40
CA ARG A 24 22.27 16.34 -40.11
C ARG A 24 21.55 16.26 -38.76
N MET A 25 20.26 15.91 -38.77
CA MET A 25 19.53 15.56 -37.55
C MET A 25 20.31 14.43 -36.86
N GLU A 26 20.87 14.72 -35.69
CA GLU A 26 21.46 13.69 -34.83
C GLU A 26 20.37 12.71 -34.42
N VAL A 27 20.56 11.44 -34.79
CA VAL A 27 19.75 10.33 -34.29
C VAL A 27 20.04 10.21 -32.80
N LYS A 28 19.15 10.73 -31.95
CA LYS A 28 19.21 10.50 -30.50
C LYS A 28 19.27 8.99 -30.26
N HIS A 29 20.37 8.53 -29.69
CA HIS A 29 20.58 7.13 -29.39
C HIS A 29 19.54 6.68 -28.34
N LYS A 30 18.64 5.79 -28.76
CA LYS A 30 17.48 5.34 -27.97
C LYS A 30 17.94 4.34 -26.92
N LEU A 31 17.87 4.71 -25.64
CA LEU A 31 18.06 3.75 -24.55
C LEU A 31 16.73 3.05 -24.24
N SER A 32 16.68 1.74 -24.46
CA SER A 32 15.63 0.89 -23.90
C SER A 32 15.63 1.01 -22.38
N ILE A 33 14.48 0.86 -21.71
CA ILE A 33 14.39 0.89 -20.24
C ILE A 33 15.35 -0.15 -19.61
N ASN A 34 15.56 -1.28 -20.28
CA ASN A 34 16.50 -2.32 -19.84
C ASN A 34 17.98 -1.90 -19.95
N GLN A 35 18.26 -0.74 -20.55
CA GLN A 35 19.60 -0.14 -20.67
C GLN A 35 19.77 1.04 -19.71
N TRP A 36 18.73 1.42 -18.96
CA TRP A 36 18.83 2.40 -17.88
C TRP A 36 19.52 1.76 -16.67
N ALA A 37 20.12 2.60 -15.82
CA ALA A 37 20.57 2.20 -14.50
C ALA A 37 19.41 1.51 -13.76
N LEU A 38 19.70 0.43 -13.03
CA LEU A 38 18.67 -0.38 -12.36
C LEU A 38 17.76 0.49 -11.48
N GLU A 39 18.34 1.46 -10.78
CA GLU A 39 17.63 2.41 -9.91
C GLU A 39 16.69 3.39 -10.63
N ASP A 40 16.88 3.60 -11.93
CA ASP A 40 16.04 4.46 -12.76
C ASP A 40 14.94 3.68 -13.50
N ARG A 41 15.00 2.33 -13.47
CA ARG A 41 13.96 1.51 -14.09
C ARG A 41 12.70 1.57 -13.21
N PRO A 42 11.51 1.82 -13.80
CA PRO A 42 10.32 2.07 -13.00
C PRO A 42 9.96 0.96 -11.99
N ARG A 43 10.12 -0.33 -12.36
CA ARG A 43 9.73 -1.43 -11.47
C ARG A 43 10.67 -1.56 -10.28
N GLU A 44 11.97 -1.52 -10.55
CA GLU A 44 13.04 -1.59 -9.57
C GLU A 44 12.99 -0.38 -8.63
N LYS A 45 12.84 0.83 -9.20
CA LYS A 45 12.62 2.08 -8.44
C LYS A 45 11.39 2.00 -7.54
N MET A 46 10.29 1.39 -8.00
CA MET A 46 9.09 1.19 -7.19
C MET A 46 9.32 0.21 -6.03
N MET A 47 10.11 -0.85 -6.24
CA MET A 47 10.44 -1.83 -5.19
C MET A 47 11.37 -1.24 -4.11
N GLU A 48 12.34 -0.43 -4.51
CA GLU A 48 13.35 0.13 -3.59
C GLU A 48 12.88 1.41 -2.89
N LYS A 49 12.30 2.35 -3.65
CA LYS A 49 11.99 3.72 -3.19
C LYS A 49 10.48 3.97 -3.00
N GLY A 50 9.64 3.01 -3.39
CA GLY A 50 8.18 3.10 -3.28
C GLY A 50 7.52 3.96 -4.37
N ALA A 51 6.19 3.90 -4.44
CA ALA A 51 5.40 4.56 -5.49
C ALA A 51 5.57 6.09 -5.54
N ALA A 52 5.82 6.74 -4.41
CA ALA A 52 5.96 8.19 -4.32
C ALA A 52 7.20 8.75 -5.04
N ALA A 53 8.20 7.90 -5.32
CA ALA A 53 9.39 8.29 -6.06
C ALA A 53 9.18 8.34 -7.58
N LEU A 54 8.05 7.81 -8.08
CA LEU A 54 7.75 7.71 -9.50
C LEU A 54 6.86 8.87 -9.95
N SER A 55 7.12 9.33 -11.17
CA SER A 55 6.21 10.19 -11.93
C SER A 55 5.00 9.40 -12.45
N ASP A 56 3.91 10.11 -12.78
CA ASP A 56 2.73 9.50 -13.40
C ASP A 56 3.08 8.73 -14.68
N ALA A 57 4.03 9.24 -15.49
CA ALA A 57 4.50 8.55 -16.69
C ALA A 57 5.18 7.22 -16.37
N GLU A 58 5.97 7.15 -15.29
CA GLU A 58 6.62 5.90 -14.85
C GLU A 58 5.58 4.92 -14.28
N LEU A 59 4.61 5.39 -13.50
CA LEU A 59 3.52 4.55 -12.98
C LEU A 59 2.70 3.92 -14.11
N LEU A 60 2.30 4.74 -15.10
CA LEU A 60 1.57 4.24 -16.26
C LEU A 60 2.43 3.32 -17.13
N ALA A 61 3.74 3.58 -17.23
CA ALA A 61 4.67 2.75 -18.00
C ALA A 61 4.80 1.33 -17.43
N ILE A 62 4.76 1.19 -16.10
CA ILE A 62 4.73 -0.11 -15.43
C ILE A 62 3.52 -0.93 -15.87
N LEU A 63 2.34 -0.29 -15.95
CA LEU A 63 1.08 -0.93 -16.32
C LEU A 63 1.08 -1.47 -17.75
N ILE A 64 1.57 -0.68 -18.71
CA ILE A 64 1.61 -1.09 -20.12
C ILE A 64 2.77 -2.05 -20.44
N GLY A 65 3.77 -2.12 -19.54
CA GLY A 65 4.91 -3.04 -19.59
C GLY A 65 5.98 -2.72 -20.64
N SER A 66 5.58 -2.26 -21.83
CA SER A 66 6.50 -1.93 -22.93
C SER A 66 5.98 -0.76 -23.77
N GLY A 67 6.91 -0.02 -24.40
CA GLY A 67 6.60 1.05 -25.33
C GLY A 67 6.27 0.52 -26.74
N ASN A 68 6.79 1.19 -27.76
CA ASN A 68 6.67 0.77 -29.16
C ASN A 68 8.05 0.74 -29.83
N THR A 69 8.10 0.49 -31.13
CA THR A 69 9.36 0.46 -31.90
C THR A 69 10.11 1.80 -31.87
N ASP A 70 9.42 2.90 -31.60
CA ASP A 70 9.91 4.27 -31.78
C ASP A 70 10.29 4.93 -30.44
N GLU A 71 9.54 4.65 -29.36
CA GLU A 71 9.78 5.22 -28.02
C GLU A 71 9.62 4.19 -26.88
N SER A 72 10.21 4.47 -25.72
CA SER A 72 10.07 3.65 -24.50
C SER A 72 8.66 3.76 -23.89
N ALA A 73 8.31 2.87 -22.95
CA ALA A 73 7.02 2.94 -22.25
C ALA A 73 6.84 4.29 -21.51
N VAL A 74 7.91 4.77 -20.87
CA VAL A 74 7.90 6.04 -20.12
C VAL A 74 7.72 7.23 -21.07
N GLU A 75 8.39 7.24 -22.21
CA GLU A 75 8.23 8.30 -23.22
C GLU A 75 6.83 8.31 -23.83
N LEU A 76 6.30 7.13 -24.16
CA LEU A 76 4.93 6.97 -24.67
C LEU A 76 3.90 7.52 -23.67
N MET A 77 4.01 7.16 -22.39
CA MET A 77 3.12 7.66 -21.35
C MET A 77 3.28 9.16 -21.09
N ARG A 78 4.52 9.67 -21.11
CA ARG A 78 4.77 11.12 -20.99
C ARG A 78 4.10 11.88 -22.13
N ARG A 79 4.22 11.40 -23.37
CA ARG A 79 3.58 12.00 -24.55
C ARG A 79 2.05 11.96 -24.46
N MET A 80 1.48 10.85 -24.02
CA MET A 80 0.04 10.72 -23.79
C MET A 80 -0.47 11.68 -22.71
N LEU A 81 0.23 11.77 -21.57
CA LEU A 81 -0.13 12.68 -20.48
C LEU A 81 -0.10 14.14 -20.95
N LEU A 82 0.88 14.53 -21.77
CA LEU A 82 0.92 15.86 -22.36
C LEU A 82 -0.28 16.15 -23.28
N SER A 83 -0.82 15.14 -23.97
CA SER A 83 -2.03 15.29 -24.80
C SER A 83 -3.33 15.46 -23.99
N CYS A 84 -3.28 15.30 -22.67
CA CYS A 84 -4.41 15.54 -21.77
C CYS A 84 -4.04 16.48 -20.61
N ASP A 85 -3.14 17.43 -20.85
CA ASP A 85 -2.69 18.47 -19.88
C ASP A 85 -2.18 17.90 -18.55
N ASN A 86 -1.54 16.73 -18.59
CA ASN A 86 -1.11 15.96 -17.42
C ASN A 86 -2.25 15.69 -16.42
N ASN A 87 -3.49 15.61 -16.89
CA ASN A 87 -4.67 15.40 -16.06
C ASN A 87 -5.18 13.96 -16.15
N LEU A 88 -4.95 13.17 -15.11
CA LEU A 88 -5.41 11.78 -15.01
C LEU A 88 -6.95 11.63 -15.09
N ASN A 89 -7.73 12.65 -14.70
CA ASN A 89 -9.19 12.60 -14.84
C ASN A 89 -9.61 12.75 -16.31
N SER A 90 -8.86 13.51 -17.10
CA SER A 90 -9.09 13.63 -18.55
C SER A 90 -8.71 12.32 -19.23
N LEU A 91 -7.54 11.75 -18.89
CA LEU A 91 -7.09 10.46 -19.38
C LEU A 91 -8.10 9.34 -19.07
N ALA A 92 -8.68 9.34 -17.86
CA ALA A 92 -9.65 8.33 -17.43
C ALA A 92 -10.97 8.34 -18.23
N LYS A 93 -11.25 9.40 -19.00
CA LYS A 93 -12.45 9.50 -19.85
C LYS A 93 -12.21 8.96 -21.26
N TRP A 94 -10.97 8.68 -21.63
CA TRP A 94 -10.63 8.17 -22.96
C TRP A 94 -11.19 6.77 -23.17
N GLU A 95 -11.67 6.52 -24.38
CA GLU A 95 -12.06 5.21 -24.88
C GLU A 95 -10.88 4.58 -25.65
N VAL A 96 -10.99 3.29 -25.96
CA VAL A 96 -9.94 2.55 -26.71
C VAL A 96 -9.52 3.26 -27.99
N LYS A 97 -10.47 3.94 -28.67
CA LYS A 97 -10.21 4.72 -29.90
C LYS A 97 -9.27 5.90 -29.68
N ASP A 98 -9.36 6.58 -28.54
CA ASP A 98 -8.54 7.73 -28.20
C ASP A 98 -7.11 7.27 -27.87
N TYR A 99 -6.99 6.18 -27.10
CA TYR A 99 -5.69 5.55 -26.85
C TYR A 99 -5.02 5.04 -28.14
N SER A 100 -5.81 4.52 -29.08
CA SER A 100 -5.30 3.96 -30.35
C SER A 100 -4.65 5.00 -31.27
N LEU A 101 -4.83 6.30 -31.01
CA LEU A 101 -4.10 7.38 -31.70
C LEU A 101 -2.59 7.34 -31.42
N PHE A 102 -2.17 6.62 -30.38
CA PHE A 102 -0.78 6.47 -30.00
C PHE A 102 -0.24 5.12 -30.47
N LYS A 103 0.81 5.14 -31.30
CA LYS A 103 1.45 3.91 -31.80
C LYS A 103 1.79 2.96 -30.65
N GLY A 104 1.39 1.71 -30.77
CA GLY A 104 1.64 0.68 -29.75
C GLY A 104 0.64 0.65 -28.59
N MET A 105 -0.41 1.48 -28.60
CA MET A 105 -1.55 1.42 -27.67
C MET A 105 -2.72 0.64 -28.28
N GLY A 106 -2.54 -0.67 -28.40
CA GLY A 106 -3.62 -1.58 -28.79
C GLY A 106 -4.64 -1.84 -27.67
N PRO A 107 -5.76 -2.53 -27.97
CA PRO A 107 -6.87 -2.72 -27.05
C PRO A 107 -6.46 -3.23 -25.66
N ALA A 108 -5.52 -4.19 -25.58
CA ALA A 108 -5.06 -4.73 -24.31
C ALA A 108 -4.42 -3.67 -23.39
N LYS A 109 -3.49 -2.85 -23.91
CA LYS A 109 -2.83 -1.80 -23.14
C LYS A 109 -3.81 -0.69 -22.76
N SER A 110 -4.73 -0.34 -23.66
CA SER A 110 -5.79 0.65 -23.40
C SER A 110 -6.71 0.19 -22.26
N VAL A 111 -7.20 -1.05 -22.32
CA VAL A 111 -8.06 -1.62 -21.27
C VAL A 111 -7.34 -1.68 -19.93
N THR A 112 -6.04 -2.04 -19.90
CA THR A 112 -5.25 -2.02 -18.66
C THR A 112 -5.21 -0.64 -18.02
N LEU A 113 -4.97 0.43 -18.79
CA LEU A 113 -4.97 1.80 -18.27
C LEU A 113 -6.35 2.24 -17.79
N MET A 114 -7.39 1.97 -18.58
CA MET A 114 -8.78 2.26 -18.20
C MET A 114 -9.15 1.58 -16.89
N ALA A 115 -8.80 0.31 -16.72
CA ALA A 115 -9.05 -0.45 -15.50
C ALA A 115 -8.30 0.16 -14.29
N ALA A 116 -7.03 0.51 -14.44
CA ALA A 116 -6.24 1.11 -13.37
C ALA A 116 -6.79 2.47 -12.92
N LEU A 117 -7.18 3.33 -13.86
CA LEU A 117 -7.75 4.64 -13.57
C LEU A 117 -9.13 4.54 -12.90
N GLU A 118 -9.97 3.61 -13.36
CA GLU A 118 -11.27 3.32 -12.73
C GLU A 118 -11.10 2.77 -11.31
N LEU A 119 -10.13 1.91 -11.05
CA LEU A 119 -9.80 1.47 -9.68
C LEU A 119 -9.38 2.65 -8.80
N GLY A 120 -8.57 3.58 -9.33
CA GLY A 120 -8.22 4.82 -8.63
C GLY A 120 -9.44 5.65 -8.25
N LYS A 121 -10.39 5.81 -9.18
CA LYS A 121 -11.67 6.49 -8.94
C LYS A 121 -12.51 5.78 -7.88
N ARG A 122 -12.68 4.46 -7.97
CA ARG A 122 -13.46 3.67 -7.00
C ARG A 122 -12.84 3.73 -5.61
N ARG A 123 -11.50 3.65 -5.50
CA ARG A 123 -10.80 3.81 -4.23
C ARG A 123 -11.08 5.17 -3.58
N LYS A 124 -11.15 6.25 -4.38
CA LYS A 124 -11.49 7.59 -3.87
C LYS A 124 -12.96 7.70 -3.40
N LEU A 125 -13.86 6.97 -4.05
CA LEU A 125 -15.29 6.96 -3.73
C LEU A 125 -15.68 5.99 -2.62
N GLN A 126 -14.81 5.04 -2.27
CA GLN A 126 -15.07 4.13 -1.17
C GLN A 126 -14.97 4.88 0.16
N ASN A 127 -16.06 4.85 0.94
CA ASN A 127 -16.01 5.22 2.34
C ASN A 127 -15.03 4.29 3.05
N ILE A 128 -14.08 4.88 3.79
CA ILE A 128 -13.23 4.12 4.70
C ILE A 128 -14.17 3.42 5.67
N LYS A 129 -14.18 2.08 5.69
CA LYS A 129 -14.96 1.32 6.67
C LYS A 129 -14.46 1.76 8.05
N GLU A 130 -15.30 2.52 8.76
CA GLU A 130 -14.89 3.04 10.06
C GLU A 130 -14.67 1.86 10.99
N ARG A 131 -13.46 1.79 11.54
CA ARG A 131 -13.14 0.83 12.59
C ARG A 131 -13.97 1.17 13.83
N THR A 132 -14.58 0.15 14.43
CA THR A 132 -15.29 0.27 15.71
C THR A 132 -14.39 0.94 16.74
N ARG A 133 -14.90 1.98 17.41
CA ARG A 133 -14.19 2.66 18.49
C ARG A 133 -14.62 2.08 19.83
N ILE A 134 -13.65 1.77 20.69
CA ILE A 134 -13.89 1.37 22.08
C ILE A 134 -13.89 2.64 22.93
N THR A 135 -14.95 2.81 23.71
CA THR A 135 -15.16 3.93 24.63
C THR A 135 -15.38 3.46 26.07
N CYS A 136 -15.83 2.22 26.27
CA CYS A 136 -16.03 1.62 27.58
C CYS A 136 -15.88 0.08 27.53
N SER A 137 -15.84 -0.56 28.69
CA SER A 137 -15.78 -2.02 28.87
C SER A 137 -16.94 -2.75 28.16
N LYS A 138 -18.14 -2.14 28.14
CA LYS A 138 -19.32 -2.69 27.44
C LYS A 138 -19.11 -2.83 25.93
N ASP A 139 -18.31 -1.96 25.32
CA ASP A 139 -17.99 -2.09 23.88
C ASP A 139 -17.12 -3.33 23.63
N ILE A 140 -16.19 -3.63 24.54
CA ILE A 140 -15.36 -4.84 24.48
C ILE A 140 -16.25 -6.08 24.69
N TYR A 141 -17.11 -6.07 25.72
CA TYR A 141 -18.05 -7.15 25.97
C TYR A 141 -18.96 -7.41 24.76
N ALA A 142 -19.54 -6.37 24.15
CA ALA A 142 -20.40 -6.50 22.98
C ALA A 142 -19.69 -7.12 21.75
N ILE A 143 -18.36 -6.94 21.64
CA ILE A 143 -17.56 -7.57 20.59
C ILE A 143 -17.34 -9.06 20.85
N PHE A 144 -17.12 -9.44 22.12
CA PHE A 144 -16.68 -10.79 22.48
C PHE A 144 -17.80 -11.71 22.95
N GLN A 145 -18.91 -11.19 23.48
CA GLN A 145 -20.04 -12.00 23.93
C GLN A 145 -20.55 -12.96 22.83
N PRO A 146 -20.79 -12.52 21.58
CA PRO A 146 -21.26 -13.43 20.53
C PRO A 146 -20.22 -14.44 20.05
N ILE A 147 -18.95 -14.25 20.43
CA ILE A 147 -17.84 -15.15 20.08
C ILE A 147 -17.66 -16.20 21.17
N MET A 148 -17.91 -15.81 22.41
CA MET A 148 -17.49 -16.57 23.60
C MET A 148 -18.64 -17.20 24.39
N CYS A 149 -19.90 -16.78 24.17
CA CYS A 149 -21.03 -17.21 25.01
C CYS A 149 -21.25 -18.72 25.01
N ASP A 150 -21.00 -19.38 23.88
CA ASP A 150 -21.27 -20.82 23.69
C ASP A 150 -20.01 -21.69 23.82
N LEU A 151 -18.88 -21.11 24.24
CA LEU A 151 -17.63 -21.85 24.35
C LEU A 151 -17.62 -22.69 25.64
N GLU A 152 -17.51 -24.01 25.47
CA GLU A 152 -17.37 -24.98 26.57
C GLU A 152 -15.98 -24.92 27.23
N GLN A 153 -15.00 -24.36 26.52
CA GLN A 153 -13.63 -24.16 27.00
C GLN A 153 -13.34 -22.68 27.17
N GLU A 154 -12.48 -22.38 28.13
CA GLU A 154 -11.93 -21.05 28.27
C GLU A 154 -11.04 -20.71 27.06
N GLU A 155 -11.13 -19.49 26.56
CA GLU A 155 -10.25 -18.95 25.54
C GLU A 155 -9.73 -17.60 26.00
N PHE A 156 -8.48 -17.30 25.70
CA PHE A 156 -7.86 -16.01 25.96
C PHE A 156 -7.58 -15.29 24.65
N TRP A 157 -7.98 -14.03 24.58
CA TRP A 157 -7.92 -13.20 23.40
C TRP A 157 -7.26 -11.85 23.73
N VAL A 158 -6.68 -11.24 22.70
CA VAL A 158 -6.24 -9.85 22.73
C VAL A 158 -7.01 -9.04 21.68
N LEU A 159 -7.56 -7.92 22.09
CA LEU A 159 -8.13 -6.89 21.24
C LEU A 159 -7.06 -5.83 20.97
N LEU A 160 -6.71 -5.68 19.69
CA LEU A 160 -5.65 -4.77 19.24
C LEU A 160 -6.26 -3.44 18.82
N LEU A 161 -5.73 -2.34 19.35
CA LEU A 161 -6.31 -1.01 19.19
C LEU A 161 -5.25 0.00 18.74
N ASN A 162 -5.68 0.96 17.91
CA ASN A 162 -4.83 2.09 17.52
C ASN A 162 -4.90 3.24 18.54
N GLN A 163 -4.21 4.34 18.26
CA GLN A 163 -4.11 5.48 19.18
C GLN A 163 -5.45 6.18 19.41
N ALA A 164 -6.38 6.08 18.46
CA ALA A 164 -7.75 6.60 18.58
C ALA A 164 -8.71 5.61 19.27
N THR A 165 -8.17 4.54 19.86
CA THR A 165 -8.91 3.44 20.49
C THR A 165 -9.88 2.77 19.51
N LYS A 166 -9.51 2.69 18.23
CA LYS A 166 -10.26 1.96 17.21
C LYS A 166 -9.69 0.57 16.99
N VAL A 167 -10.56 -0.41 16.83
CA VAL A 167 -10.21 -1.84 16.64
C VAL A 167 -9.38 -2.01 15.38
N ILE A 168 -8.16 -2.51 15.56
CA ILE A 168 -7.29 -3.01 14.50
C ILE A 168 -7.73 -4.44 14.17
N ASP A 169 -7.72 -5.31 15.17
CA ASP A 169 -8.03 -6.73 15.05
C ASP A 169 -8.32 -7.37 16.42
N LYS A 170 -8.80 -8.62 16.44
CA LYS A 170 -8.93 -9.47 17.63
C LYS A 170 -8.25 -10.81 17.38
N VAL A 171 -7.34 -11.20 18.27
CA VAL A 171 -6.50 -12.39 18.08
C VAL A 171 -6.68 -13.34 19.25
N ARG A 172 -6.97 -14.60 18.97
CA ARG A 172 -6.99 -15.66 19.98
C ARG A 172 -5.56 -16.06 20.32
N ILE A 173 -5.20 -15.97 21.59
CA ILE A 173 -3.88 -16.27 22.11
C ILE A 173 -3.79 -17.72 22.56
N SER A 174 -4.83 -18.21 23.22
CA SER A 174 -4.88 -19.58 23.71
C SER A 174 -6.32 -20.09 23.84
N THR A 175 -6.45 -21.39 23.73
CA THR A 175 -7.61 -22.21 24.12
C THR A 175 -7.19 -23.02 25.34
N GLY A 176 -8.01 -23.04 26.38
CA GLY A 176 -7.78 -23.72 27.64
C GLY A 176 -7.68 -25.24 27.49
N GLY A 177 -6.92 -25.85 28.40
CA GLY A 177 -6.93 -27.30 28.64
C GLY A 177 -7.88 -27.66 29.78
N ILE A 178 -7.87 -28.93 30.21
CA ILE A 178 -8.72 -29.42 31.31
C ILE A 178 -8.48 -28.65 32.63
N ASP A 179 -7.26 -28.16 32.87
CA ASP A 179 -6.84 -27.48 34.10
C ASP A 179 -6.74 -25.94 33.98
N GLY A 180 -7.32 -25.35 32.91
CA GLY A 180 -7.37 -23.89 32.70
C GLY A 180 -6.58 -23.36 31.50
N THR A 181 -6.60 -22.03 31.33
CA THR A 181 -5.99 -21.35 30.18
C THR A 181 -4.64 -20.71 30.50
N TYR A 182 -3.61 -21.07 29.73
CA TYR A 182 -2.28 -20.45 29.80
C TYR A 182 -2.10 -19.47 28.65
N ALA A 183 -2.21 -18.17 28.93
CA ALA A 183 -1.85 -17.13 27.97
C ALA A 183 -0.41 -16.64 28.21
N ASP A 184 0.42 -16.70 27.18
CA ASP A 184 1.80 -16.23 27.25
C ASP A 184 1.89 -14.73 26.89
N VAL A 185 2.46 -13.95 27.81
CA VAL A 185 2.62 -12.49 27.66
C VAL A 185 3.43 -12.11 26.42
N ARG A 186 4.43 -12.92 26.03
CA ARG A 186 5.26 -12.64 24.85
C ARG A 186 4.44 -12.80 23.58
N THR A 187 3.54 -13.80 23.53
CA THR A 187 2.61 -13.97 22.41
C THR A 187 1.66 -12.79 22.27
N ILE A 188 1.08 -12.32 23.38
CA ILE A 188 0.21 -11.12 23.41
C ILE A 188 0.95 -9.91 22.84
N LEU A 189 2.15 -9.63 23.34
CA LEU A 189 2.93 -8.48 22.90
C LEU A 189 3.44 -8.62 21.47
N ARG A 190 3.80 -9.83 21.03
CA ARG A 190 4.18 -10.11 19.65
C ARG A 190 3.07 -9.72 18.68
N GLU A 191 1.82 -10.12 18.96
CA GLU A 191 0.67 -9.75 18.13
C GLU A 191 0.45 -8.23 18.12
N ALA A 192 0.55 -7.58 19.29
CA ALA A 192 0.43 -6.13 19.38
C ALA A 192 1.49 -5.40 18.53
N ILE A 193 2.74 -5.84 18.57
CA ILE A 193 3.84 -5.24 17.81
C ILE A 193 3.68 -5.47 16.30
N LEU A 194 3.41 -6.71 15.89
CA LEU A 194 3.28 -7.06 14.47
C LEU A 194 2.15 -6.28 13.80
N GLN A 195 1.06 -6.04 14.53
CA GLN A 195 -0.10 -5.30 14.02
C GLN A 195 -0.04 -3.79 14.31
N ARG A 196 1.05 -3.31 14.93
CA ARG A 196 1.26 -1.88 15.29
C ARG A 196 0.16 -1.33 16.19
N ALA A 197 -0.30 -2.15 17.13
CA ALA A 197 -1.21 -1.72 18.17
C ALA A 197 -0.49 -0.79 19.15
N THR A 198 -1.14 0.32 19.50
CA THR A 198 -0.64 1.25 20.53
C THR A 198 -1.36 1.01 21.87
N GLN A 199 -2.48 0.30 21.82
CA GLN A 199 -3.30 -0.04 22.98
C GLN A 199 -3.82 -1.47 22.80
N ILE A 200 -4.02 -2.19 23.89
CA ILE A 200 -4.59 -3.53 23.91
C ILE A 200 -5.66 -3.65 25.00
N ALA A 201 -6.65 -4.49 24.78
CA ALA A 201 -7.45 -5.06 25.87
C ALA A 201 -7.29 -6.58 25.82
N VAL A 202 -7.29 -7.25 26.95
CA VAL A 202 -7.29 -8.71 26.99
C VAL A 202 -8.63 -9.23 27.47
N VAL A 203 -9.06 -10.36 26.94
CA VAL A 203 -10.40 -10.89 27.17
C VAL A 203 -10.33 -12.39 27.34
N HIS A 204 -11.00 -12.95 28.33
CA HIS A 204 -11.24 -14.38 28.41
C HIS A 204 -12.65 -14.69 28.88
N ASN A 205 -13.14 -15.90 28.60
CA ASN A 205 -14.43 -16.37 29.10
C ASN A 205 -14.27 -17.32 30.28
N HIS A 206 -15.27 -17.32 31.17
CA HIS A 206 -15.45 -18.36 32.17
C HIS A 206 -16.73 -19.16 31.84
N PRO A 207 -16.60 -20.38 31.28
CA PRO A 207 -17.75 -21.26 30.99
C PRO A 207 -18.59 -21.60 32.24
N SER A 208 -17.99 -21.51 33.43
CA SER A 208 -18.69 -21.69 34.71
C SER A 208 -19.75 -20.62 35.02
N GLY A 209 -19.76 -19.50 34.27
CA GLY A 209 -20.65 -18.36 34.50
C GLY A 209 -20.28 -17.48 35.70
N ASN A 210 -19.17 -17.78 36.39
CA ASN A 210 -18.64 -16.92 37.45
C ASN A 210 -17.75 -15.84 36.84
N SER A 211 -18.17 -14.58 36.86
CA SER A 211 -17.39 -13.46 36.30
C SER A 211 -16.26 -12.99 37.22
N ARG A 212 -16.13 -13.50 38.45
CA ARG A 212 -15.07 -13.06 39.36
C ARG A 212 -13.69 -13.58 38.91
N PRO A 213 -12.66 -12.72 38.87
CA PRO A 213 -11.31 -13.15 38.53
C PRO A 213 -10.73 -14.07 39.60
N SER A 214 -10.04 -15.11 39.14
CA SER A 214 -9.16 -15.93 39.97
C SER A 214 -7.88 -15.16 40.35
N GLN A 215 -7.07 -15.74 41.24
CA GLN A 215 -5.75 -15.18 41.56
C GLN A 215 -4.79 -15.27 40.37
N ALA A 216 -4.95 -16.28 39.50
CA ALA A 216 -4.18 -16.43 38.28
C ALA A 216 -4.47 -15.29 37.30
N ASP A 217 -5.75 -14.92 37.13
CA ASP A 217 -6.16 -13.81 36.25
C ASP A 217 -5.56 -12.49 36.69
N LYS A 218 -5.62 -12.20 38.00
CA LYS A 218 -5.02 -10.98 38.57
C LYS A 218 -3.52 -10.93 38.32
N THR A 219 -2.82 -12.02 38.61
CA THR A 219 -1.36 -12.12 38.41
C THR A 219 -0.98 -11.95 36.94
N LEU A 220 -1.71 -12.60 36.03
CA LEU A 220 -1.50 -12.48 34.60
C LEU A 220 -1.75 -11.04 34.11
N THR A 221 -2.83 -10.40 34.58
CA THR A 221 -3.15 -9.00 34.27
C THR A 221 -1.99 -8.07 34.63
N GLU A 222 -1.44 -8.22 35.84
CA GLU A 222 -0.29 -7.42 36.29
C GLU A 222 0.95 -7.63 35.42
N TYR A 223 1.24 -8.86 35.00
CA TYR A 223 2.36 -9.16 34.12
C TYR A 223 2.17 -8.57 32.72
N ILE A 224 0.96 -8.68 32.16
CA ILE A 224 0.63 -8.06 30.86
C ILE A 224 0.76 -6.55 30.99
N HIS A 225 0.21 -5.93 32.03
CA HIS A 225 0.27 -4.48 32.25
C HIS A 225 1.72 -3.99 32.28
N LYS A 226 2.57 -4.56 33.13
CA LYS A 226 3.99 -4.17 33.25
C LYS A 226 4.76 -4.35 31.95
N ALA A 227 4.55 -5.46 31.26
CA ALA A 227 5.27 -5.76 30.02
C ALA A 227 4.80 -4.88 28.86
N ALA A 228 3.50 -4.60 28.75
CA ALA A 228 2.94 -3.70 27.75
C ALA A 228 3.41 -2.25 27.98
N ASP A 229 3.40 -1.79 29.24
CA ASP A 229 3.90 -0.46 29.62
C ASP A 229 5.38 -0.28 29.25
N THR A 230 6.22 -1.29 29.49
CA THR A 230 7.63 -1.30 29.07
C THR A 230 7.81 -1.09 27.56
N MET A 231 6.82 -1.52 26.75
CA MET A 231 6.84 -1.39 25.29
C MET A 231 6.05 -0.18 24.78
N ASN A 232 5.61 0.73 25.66
CA ASN A 232 4.71 1.83 25.35
C ASN A 232 3.39 1.39 24.67
N ILE A 233 2.88 0.21 25.07
CA ILE A 233 1.58 -0.31 24.65
C ILE A 233 0.65 -0.25 25.86
N ARG A 234 -0.42 0.52 25.79
CA ARG A 234 -1.34 0.68 26.93
C ARG A 234 -2.29 -0.51 27.03
N LEU A 235 -2.28 -1.22 28.16
CA LEU A 235 -3.39 -2.12 28.52
C LEU A 235 -4.58 -1.29 29.00
N ILE A 236 -5.67 -1.25 28.23
CA ILE A 236 -6.83 -0.42 28.56
C ILE A 236 -7.86 -1.13 29.45
N ASP A 237 -7.90 -2.47 29.39
CA ASP A 237 -8.79 -3.29 30.21
C ASP A 237 -8.40 -4.77 30.15
N HIS A 238 -8.86 -5.52 31.15
CA HIS A 238 -9.00 -6.97 31.11
C HIS A 238 -10.47 -7.32 31.37
N VAL A 239 -11.14 -7.91 30.39
CA VAL A 239 -12.57 -8.26 30.47
C VAL A 239 -12.76 -9.76 30.59
N ILE A 240 -13.52 -10.19 31.61
CA ILE A 240 -13.97 -11.58 31.76
C ILE A 240 -15.41 -11.67 31.26
N VAL A 241 -15.64 -12.50 30.25
CA VAL A 241 -16.93 -12.67 29.59
C VAL A 241 -17.65 -13.89 30.16
N CYS A 242 -18.91 -13.70 30.55
CA CYS A 242 -19.86 -14.77 30.81
C CYS A 242 -21.09 -14.58 29.89
N GLU A 243 -22.02 -15.53 29.93
CA GLU A 243 -23.20 -15.58 29.05
C GLU A 243 -23.99 -14.25 29.03
N ASP A 244 -24.32 -13.71 30.20
CA ASP A 244 -25.21 -12.54 30.39
C ASP A 244 -24.55 -11.36 31.14
N LYS A 245 -23.28 -11.49 31.50
CA LYS A 245 -22.55 -10.49 32.30
C LYS A 245 -21.05 -10.53 32.00
N PHE A 246 -20.34 -9.52 32.49
CA PHE A 246 -18.89 -9.47 32.42
C PHE A 246 -18.29 -8.84 33.68
N TYR A 247 -16.98 -9.00 33.82
CA TYR A 247 -16.17 -8.27 34.79
C TYR A 247 -15.11 -7.47 34.03
N SER A 248 -14.88 -6.22 34.43
CA SER A 248 -13.83 -5.36 33.89
C SER A 248 -12.88 -4.99 35.02
N PHE A 249 -11.60 -5.27 34.83
CA PHE A 249 -10.59 -4.87 35.80
C PHE A 249 -10.46 -3.36 35.89
N ALA A 250 -10.64 -2.64 34.77
CA ALA A 250 -10.60 -1.19 34.74
C ALA A 250 -11.79 -0.56 35.49
N ASP A 251 -13.01 -1.06 35.29
CA ASP A 251 -14.21 -0.55 35.98
C ASP A 251 -14.13 -0.76 37.50
N GLU A 252 -13.42 -1.79 37.94
CA GLU A 252 -13.26 -2.19 39.34
C GLU A 252 -12.00 -1.57 40.00
N GLY A 253 -11.24 -0.75 39.26
CA GLY A 253 -10.06 -0.04 39.77
C GLY A 253 -8.85 -0.92 40.05
N LEU A 254 -8.75 -2.08 39.39
CA LEU A 254 -7.62 -3.02 39.49
C LEU A 254 -6.60 -2.86 38.37
N LEU A 255 -6.74 -1.80 37.56
CA LEU A 255 -5.92 -1.46 36.39
C LEU A 255 -5.69 0.05 36.32
#